data_AF-A0A9P6P2M5-F1
#
_entry.id   AF-A0A9P6P2M5-F1
#
_cell.length_a   1.000
_cell.length_b   1.000
_cell.length_c   1.000
_cell.angle_alpha   90.00
_cell.angle_beta   90.00
_cell.angle_gamma   90.00
#
_symmetry.space_group_name_H-M   'P 1'
#
loop_
_entity.id
_entity.type
_entity.pdbx_description
1 polymer ?
#
loop_
_entity_poly.entity_id
_entity_poly.type
_entity_poly.pdbx_seq_one_letter_code
_entity_poly.pdbx_strand_id
1 'polypeptide(L)'
;MRELEQHLANSGDGRVVWTSSVTSDRSCFDLEDWQGINNPTPYESSKWACDLLAIASNQLFEKRKLPITSFTTSPGVASSGIGNFPLWVVQGRTPMHLLFRLFGVTSQNVSGYNAAGGDAAVTSQKLDDLDYHCRYSSMTDRWGTPYVEAHEVTGYDPIEAGILLRKCENAYRESKTDYRANAIKLV
;
A
#
# COMPACT_ATOMS: atom_id res chain seq x y z
N MET A 1 -9.64 -4.66 -8.94
CA MET A 1 -8.53 -5.62 -9.21
C MET A 1 -9.00 -6.79 -10.04
N ARG A 2 -10.12 -7.44 -9.66
CA ARG A 2 -10.69 -8.59 -10.39
C ARG A 2 -10.86 -8.38 -11.90
N GLU A 3 -11.26 -7.19 -12.32
CA GLU A 3 -11.48 -6.88 -13.74
C GLU A 3 -10.19 -6.82 -14.55
N LEU A 4 -9.06 -6.56 -13.89
CA LEU A 4 -7.75 -6.49 -14.53
C LEU A 4 -6.96 -7.80 -14.39
N GLU A 5 -7.46 -8.78 -13.64
CA GLU A 5 -6.76 -10.04 -13.32
C GLU A 5 -6.36 -10.80 -14.60
N GLN A 6 -7.27 -10.90 -15.57
CA GLN A 6 -6.95 -11.56 -16.85
C GLN A 6 -5.90 -10.79 -17.65
N HIS A 7 -5.96 -9.45 -17.65
CA HIS A 7 -4.98 -8.62 -18.37
C HIS A 7 -3.59 -8.72 -17.74
N LEU A 8 -3.52 -8.71 -16.39
CA LEU A 8 -2.29 -8.91 -15.65
C LEU A 8 -1.70 -10.30 -15.90
N ALA A 9 -2.52 -11.36 -15.83
CA ALA A 9 -2.07 -12.71 -16.12
C ALA A 9 -1.54 -12.86 -17.55
N ASN A 10 -2.18 -12.22 -18.53
CA ASN A 10 -1.74 -12.27 -19.93
C ASN A 10 -0.42 -11.53 -20.19
N SER A 11 0.01 -10.65 -19.29
CA SER A 11 1.30 -9.93 -19.43
C SER A 11 2.52 -10.81 -19.15
N GLY A 12 2.34 -11.98 -18.51
CA GLY A 12 3.41 -12.92 -18.17
C GLY A 12 4.20 -12.57 -16.90
N ASP A 13 4.24 -11.28 -16.53
CA ASP A 13 4.81 -10.75 -15.28
C ASP A 13 3.89 -9.64 -14.76
N GLY A 14 2.66 -10.03 -14.42
CA GLY A 14 1.67 -9.09 -13.91
C GLY A 14 2.04 -8.67 -12.49
N ARG A 15 2.10 -7.37 -12.21
CA ARG A 15 2.42 -6.87 -10.87
C ARG A 15 1.32 -5.98 -10.32
N VAL A 16 0.94 -6.21 -9.07
CA VAL A 16 0.03 -5.36 -8.30
C VAL A 16 0.82 -4.72 -7.17
N VAL A 17 0.81 -3.39 -7.09
CA VAL A 17 1.52 -2.64 -6.05
C VAL A 17 0.51 -1.96 -5.15
N TRP A 18 0.59 -2.26 -3.86
CA TRP A 18 -0.23 -1.67 -2.81
C TRP A 18 0.57 -0.63 -2.04
N THR A 19 0.24 0.65 -2.18
CA THR A 19 0.93 1.72 -1.47
C THR A 19 0.45 1.83 -0.02
N SER A 20 1.15 1.15 0.88
CA SER A 20 0.97 1.20 2.34
C SER A 20 1.62 2.48 2.93
N SER A 21 2.18 2.42 4.13
CA SER A 21 2.85 3.51 4.84
C SER A 21 3.92 2.97 5.79
N VAL A 22 4.90 3.83 6.12
CA VAL A 22 5.86 3.57 7.19
C VAL A 22 5.18 3.48 8.57
N THR A 23 4.00 4.07 8.71
CA THR A 23 3.18 4.06 9.95
C THR A 23 2.17 2.90 10.00
N SER A 24 2.19 2.00 9.02
CA SER A 24 1.34 0.80 9.05
C SER A 24 1.81 -0.14 10.16
N ASP A 25 0.89 -0.43 11.09
CA ASP A 25 1.15 -1.20 12.30
C ASP A 25 -0.05 -2.08 12.65
N ARG A 26 0.21 -3.31 13.09
CA ARG A 26 -0.84 -4.28 13.46
C ARG A 26 -1.74 -3.77 14.58
N SER A 27 -1.21 -3.04 15.56
CA SER A 27 -1.97 -2.56 16.72
C SER A 27 -3.07 -1.56 16.36
N CYS A 28 -2.96 -0.92 15.21
CA CYS A 28 -3.98 0.02 14.70
C CYS A 28 -5.15 -0.68 14.01
N PHE A 29 -5.06 -1.98 13.72
CA PHE A 29 -6.06 -2.71 12.95
C PHE A 29 -7.00 -3.56 13.81
N ASP A 30 -8.29 -3.44 13.50
CA ASP A 30 -9.36 -4.29 14.04
C ASP A 30 -10.10 -4.94 12.88
N LEU A 31 -10.12 -6.27 12.86
CA LEU A 31 -10.78 -7.04 11.81
C LEU A 31 -12.30 -6.86 11.83
N GLU A 32 -12.89 -6.58 12.99
CA GLU A 32 -14.33 -6.37 13.12
C GLU A 32 -14.74 -4.97 12.62
N ASP A 33 -13.89 -3.96 12.83
CA ASP A 33 -13.98 -2.65 12.20
C ASP A 33 -12.99 -2.48 11.04
N TRP A 34 -12.93 -3.46 10.13
CA TRP A 34 -11.98 -3.46 8.99
C TRP A 34 -12.14 -2.27 8.04
N GLN A 35 -13.29 -1.61 8.06
CA GLN A 35 -13.55 -0.38 7.29
C GLN A 35 -13.01 0.87 7.98
N GLY A 36 -12.62 0.77 9.26
CA GLY A 36 -12.09 1.85 10.06
C GLY A 36 -13.11 2.94 10.37
N ILE A 37 -14.39 2.59 10.54
CA ILE A 37 -15.47 3.57 10.76
C ILE A 37 -15.39 4.17 12.15
N ASN A 38 -15.10 3.34 13.16
CA ASN A 38 -15.03 3.74 14.57
C ASN A 38 -13.59 3.69 15.12
N ASN A 39 -12.62 3.36 14.27
CA ASN A 39 -11.22 3.25 14.63
C ASN A 39 -10.61 4.64 14.91
N PRO A 40 -9.88 4.84 16.03
CA PRO A 40 -9.25 6.12 16.35
C PRO A 40 -8.05 6.47 15.45
N THR A 41 -7.48 5.47 14.76
CA THR A 41 -6.35 5.58 13.84
C THR A 41 -6.71 4.96 12.48
N PRO A 42 -7.73 5.49 11.79
CA PRO A 42 -8.29 4.84 10.60
C PRO A 42 -7.32 4.85 9.41
N TYR A 43 -6.43 5.85 9.36
CA TYR A 43 -5.37 5.90 8.34
C TYR A 43 -4.40 4.73 8.52
N GLU A 44 -3.77 4.59 9.68
CA GLU A 44 -2.82 3.51 9.99
C GLU A 44 -3.48 2.13 9.84
N SER A 45 -4.72 1.98 10.33
CA SER A 45 -5.53 0.77 10.14
C SER A 45 -5.70 0.40 8.66
N SER A 46 -6.03 1.38 7.81
CA SER A 46 -6.16 1.14 6.36
C SER A 46 -4.85 0.75 5.69
N LYS A 47 -3.71 1.26 6.19
CA LYS A 47 -2.39 0.92 5.67
C LYS A 47 -1.97 -0.49 6.08
N TRP A 48 -2.31 -0.92 7.29
CA TRP A 48 -2.18 -2.32 7.69
C TRP A 48 -3.05 -3.25 6.85
N ALA A 49 -4.29 -2.85 6.59
CA ALA A 49 -5.18 -3.59 5.68
C ALA A 49 -4.59 -3.73 4.26
N CYS A 50 -3.93 -2.70 3.73
CA CYS A 50 -3.21 -2.79 2.46
C CYS A 50 -2.10 -3.86 2.50
N ASP A 51 -1.32 -3.92 3.58
CA ASP A 51 -0.25 -4.92 3.73
C ASP A 51 -0.81 -6.35 3.77
N LEU A 52 -1.86 -6.57 4.58
CA LEU A 52 -2.54 -7.88 4.66
C LEU A 52 -3.11 -8.30 3.29
N LEU A 53 -3.77 -7.39 2.59
CA LEU A 53 -4.38 -7.66 1.28
C LEU A 53 -3.32 -7.89 0.20
N ALA A 54 -2.18 -7.20 0.25
CA ALA A 54 -1.09 -7.42 -0.70
C ALA A 54 -0.57 -8.85 -0.63
N ILE A 55 -0.27 -9.34 0.57
CA ILE A 55 0.25 -10.69 0.81
C ILE A 55 -0.82 -11.74 0.52
N ALA A 56 -2.05 -11.57 1.04
CA ALA A 56 -3.14 -12.52 0.82
C ALA A 56 -3.56 -12.61 -0.65
N SER A 57 -3.48 -11.50 -1.39
CA SER A 57 -3.72 -11.51 -2.85
C SER A 57 -2.63 -12.29 -3.57
N ASN A 58 -1.35 -12.12 -3.19
CA ASN A 58 -0.25 -12.89 -3.78
C ASN A 58 -0.47 -14.40 -3.61
N GLN A 59 -0.71 -14.85 -2.38
CA GLN A 59 -0.99 -16.26 -2.07
C GLN A 59 -2.20 -16.80 -2.83
N LEU A 60 -3.23 -15.97 -3.04
CA LEU A 60 -4.39 -16.34 -3.84
C LEU A 60 -4.01 -16.53 -5.32
N PHE A 61 -3.17 -15.67 -5.88
CA PHE A 61 -2.69 -15.78 -7.26
C PHE A 61 -1.82 -17.03 -7.44
N GLU A 62 -0.90 -17.30 -6.51
CA GLU A 62 -0.09 -18.53 -6.49
C GLU A 62 -0.98 -19.78 -6.46
N LYS A 63 -1.97 -19.81 -5.56
CA LYS A 63 -2.94 -20.91 -5.47
C LYS A 63 -3.72 -21.12 -6.76
N ARG A 64 -4.00 -20.04 -7.50
CA ARG A 64 -4.68 -20.07 -8.80
C ARG A 64 -3.74 -20.29 -9.99
N LYS A 65 -2.42 -20.39 -9.74
CA LYS A 65 -1.38 -20.51 -10.77
C LYS A 65 -1.44 -19.35 -11.78
N LEU A 66 -1.76 -18.15 -11.31
CA LEU A 66 -1.74 -16.95 -12.12
C LEU A 66 -0.33 -16.33 -12.08
N PRO A 67 0.25 -15.92 -13.22
CA PRO A 67 1.55 -15.25 -13.26
C PRO A 67 1.40 -13.77 -12.86
N ILE A 68 0.93 -13.56 -11.62
CA ILE A 68 0.70 -12.25 -11.02
C ILE A 68 1.33 -12.25 -9.64
N THR A 69 2.19 -11.27 -9.38
CA THR A 69 2.80 -11.04 -8.08
C THR A 69 2.23 -9.76 -7.46
N SER A 70 1.98 -9.79 -6.16
CA SER A 70 1.42 -8.66 -5.42
C SER A 70 2.38 -8.21 -4.33
N PHE A 71 2.75 -6.94 -4.35
CA PHE A 71 3.73 -6.32 -3.46
C PHE A 71 3.11 -5.18 -2.65
N THR A 72 3.65 -4.94 -1.47
CA THR A 72 3.35 -3.73 -0.69
C THR A 72 4.56 -2.82 -0.64
N THR A 73 4.32 -1.52 -0.67
CA THR A 73 5.34 -0.47 -0.66
C THR A 73 5.01 0.59 0.37
N SER A 74 5.99 1.42 0.74
CA SER A 74 5.70 2.63 1.51
C SER A 74 6.45 3.84 0.95
N PRO A 75 5.78 4.99 0.78
CA PRO A 75 6.41 6.17 0.17
C PRO A 75 7.28 6.98 1.14
N GLY A 76 7.36 6.57 2.41
CA GLY A 76 7.84 7.42 3.49
C GLY A 76 7.03 8.73 3.57
N VAL A 77 7.70 9.81 3.94
CA VAL A 77 7.11 11.15 4.06
C VAL A 77 7.52 12.01 2.87
N ALA A 78 6.55 12.27 1.99
CA ALA A 78 6.67 13.26 0.91
C ALA A 78 6.03 14.58 1.32
N SER A 79 6.63 15.71 0.94
CA SER A 79 6.00 17.02 1.09
C SER A 79 4.88 17.14 0.05
N SER A 80 3.68 16.73 0.46
CA SER A 80 2.49 16.66 -0.40
C SER A 80 1.32 17.45 0.21
N GLY A 81 0.34 17.86 -0.60
CA GLY A 81 -0.86 18.54 -0.10
C GLY A 81 -1.80 17.68 0.76
N ILE A 82 -1.41 16.45 1.11
CA ILE A 82 -2.21 15.55 1.94
C ILE A 82 -2.46 16.23 3.30
N GLY A 83 -3.74 16.32 3.69
CA GLY A 83 -4.22 17.07 4.86
C GLY A 83 -4.82 18.44 4.54
N ASN A 84 -4.75 18.90 3.27
CA ASN A 84 -5.34 20.17 2.81
C ASN A 84 -4.96 21.40 3.67
N PHE A 85 -3.71 21.43 4.12
CA PHE A 85 -3.19 22.52 4.94
C PHE A 85 -2.90 23.77 4.09
N PRO A 86 -2.94 24.98 4.69
CA PRO A 86 -2.50 26.20 4.03
C PRO A 86 -1.07 26.07 3.48
N LEU A 87 -0.81 26.71 2.33
CA LEU A 87 0.47 26.59 1.62
C LEU A 87 1.68 26.94 2.50
N TRP A 88 1.54 27.90 3.42
CA TRP A 88 2.62 28.29 4.34
C TRP A 88 2.96 27.18 5.34
N VAL A 89 1.99 26.36 5.77
CA VAL A 89 2.21 25.19 6.63
C VAL A 89 2.97 24.12 5.85
N VAL A 90 2.56 23.87 4.60
CA VAL A 90 3.23 22.92 3.69
C VAL A 90 4.67 23.34 3.40
N GLN A 91 4.90 24.64 3.18
CA GLN A 91 6.23 25.22 2.99
C GLN A 91 7.07 25.14 4.25
N GLY A 92 6.53 25.45 5.43
CA GLY A 92 7.25 25.36 6.72
C GLY A 92 7.53 23.92 7.18
N ARG A 93 6.71 22.96 6.77
CA ARG A 93 6.91 21.52 7.03
C ARG A 93 8.11 20.95 6.27
N THR A 94 8.38 21.45 5.06
CA THR A 94 9.49 20.96 4.22
C THR A 94 10.87 21.08 4.89
N PRO A 95 11.30 22.24 5.43
CA PRO A 95 12.55 22.33 6.17
C PRO A 95 12.56 21.49 7.45
N MET A 96 11.40 21.29 8.10
CA MET A 96 11.30 20.38 9.25
C MET A 96 11.64 18.93 8.87
N HIS A 97 11.11 18.44 7.74
CA HIS A 97 11.45 17.11 7.23
C HIS A 97 12.93 16.97 6.88
N LEU A 98 13.55 18.01 6.31
CA LEU A 98 14.99 18.04 6.04
C LEU A 98 15.82 18.00 7.33
N LEU A 99 15.38 18.68 8.39
CA LEU A 99 16.01 18.62 9.71
C LEU A 99 15.91 17.21 10.30
N PHE A 100 14.72 16.59 10.30
CA PHE A 100 14.58 15.20 10.76
C PHE A 100 15.45 14.23 9.97
N ARG A 101 15.57 14.43 8.66
CA ARG A 101 16.47 13.64 7.81
C ARG A 101 17.93 13.79 8.21
N LEU A 102 18.37 15.01 8.51
CA LEU A 102 19.73 15.28 8.98
C LEU A 102 20.03 14.54 10.29
N PHE A 103 19.04 14.42 11.18
CA PHE A 103 19.12 13.65 12.42
C PHE A 103 18.93 12.14 12.25
N GLY A 104 18.86 11.63 11.02
CA GLY A 104 18.86 10.21 10.71
C GLY A 104 17.47 9.57 10.50
N VAL A 105 16.40 10.36 10.46
CA VAL A 105 15.08 9.84 10.07
C VAL A 105 15.05 9.71 8.54
N THR A 106 15.38 8.52 8.02
CA THR A 106 15.56 8.29 6.58
C THR A 106 14.25 8.17 5.80
N SER A 107 13.12 8.00 6.47
CA SER A 107 11.80 7.99 5.84
C SER A 107 11.38 9.35 5.26
N GLN A 108 12.17 10.42 5.46
CA GLN A 108 11.85 11.78 5.01
C GLN A 108 12.27 12.02 3.55
N ASN A 109 11.48 11.53 2.59
CA ASN A 109 11.78 11.65 1.17
C ASN A 109 11.64 13.08 0.61
N VAL A 110 10.73 13.88 1.20
CA VAL A 110 10.43 15.29 0.85
C VAL A 110 9.85 15.48 -0.55
N SER A 111 10.37 14.83 -1.58
CA SER A 111 9.85 14.90 -2.96
C SER A 111 9.00 13.69 -3.30
N GLY A 112 8.03 13.88 -4.21
CA GLY A 112 7.26 12.77 -4.78
C GLY A 112 8.14 11.79 -5.58
N TYR A 113 9.22 12.28 -6.20
CA TYR A 113 10.17 11.45 -6.94
C TYR A 113 10.88 10.44 -6.02
N ASN A 114 11.46 10.90 -4.91
CA ASN A 114 12.10 9.99 -3.95
C ASN A 114 11.07 9.05 -3.31
N ALA A 115 9.88 9.55 -3.02
CA ALA A 115 8.80 8.76 -2.42
C ALA A 115 8.28 7.64 -3.34
N ALA A 116 8.44 7.75 -4.66
CA ALA A 116 8.09 6.70 -5.63
C ALA A 116 9.17 5.61 -5.76
N GLY A 117 10.31 5.71 -5.06
CA GLY A 117 11.43 4.77 -5.19
C GLY A 117 11.05 3.31 -4.94
N GLY A 118 10.28 3.03 -3.89
CA GLY A 118 9.77 1.70 -3.56
C GLY A 118 8.87 1.12 -4.64
N ASP A 119 7.94 1.92 -5.18
CA ASP A 119 7.06 1.51 -6.29
C ASP A 119 7.88 1.22 -7.56
N ALA A 120 8.84 2.08 -7.89
CA ALA A 120 9.73 1.90 -9.03
C ALA A 120 10.61 0.66 -8.88
N ALA A 121 11.09 0.37 -7.67
CA ALA A 121 11.90 -0.80 -7.36
C ALA A 121 11.11 -2.09 -7.58
N VAL A 122 9.94 -2.25 -6.98
CA VAL A 122 9.13 -3.48 -7.10
C VAL A 122 8.58 -3.71 -8.50
N THR A 123 8.47 -2.66 -9.32
CA THR A 123 8.02 -2.77 -10.71
C THR A 123 9.13 -3.07 -11.70
N SER A 124 10.39 -2.75 -11.35
CA SER A 124 11.53 -2.84 -12.28
C SER A 124 12.52 -3.97 -11.97
N GLN A 125 12.58 -4.43 -10.71
CA GLN A 125 13.50 -5.50 -10.30
C GLN A 125 13.04 -6.88 -10.77
N LYS A 126 13.96 -7.85 -10.80
CA LYS A 126 13.60 -9.25 -11.09
C LYS A 126 12.80 -9.82 -9.92
N LEU A 127 11.82 -10.67 -10.22
CA LEU A 127 10.98 -11.29 -9.18
C LEU A 127 11.79 -12.12 -8.18
N ASP A 128 12.85 -12.80 -8.62
CA ASP A 128 13.71 -13.62 -7.76
C ASP A 128 14.46 -12.81 -6.68
N ASP A 129 14.61 -11.50 -6.89
CA ASP A 129 15.25 -10.58 -5.94
C ASP A 129 14.23 -9.95 -4.96
N LEU A 130 12.93 -10.25 -5.12
CA LEU A 130 11.84 -9.66 -4.36
C LEU A 130 11.09 -10.71 -3.53
N ASP A 131 10.91 -10.42 -2.25
CA ASP A 131 9.99 -11.12 -1.35
C ASP A 131 8.66 -10.36 -1.21
N TYR A 132 7.53 -11.04 -1.44
CA TYR A 132 6.20 -10.47 -1.31
C TYR A 132 5.73 -10.34 0.15
N HIS A 133 6.42 -10.95 1.11
CA HIS A 133 6.21 -10.73 2.54
C HIS A 133 6.86 -9.43 3.05
N CYS A 134 7.63 -8.74 2.20
CA CYS A 134 8.28 -7.48 2.53
C CYS A 134 7.50 -6.27 2.00
N ARG A 135 7.52 -5.19 2.79
CA ARG A 135 7.14 -3.84 2.43
C ARG A 135 8.36 -3.04 1.97
N TYR A 136 8.39 -2.70 0.68
CA TYR A 136 9.49 -1.93 0.08
C TYR A 136 9.29 -0.44 0.32
N SER A 137 10.12 0.13 1.18
CA SER A 137 9.99 1.50 1.65
C SER A 137 10.98 2.41 0.94
N SER A 138 10.47 3.50 0.39
CA SER A 138 11.28 4.60 -0.13
C SER A 138 11.96 5.31 1.04
N MET A 139 13.28 5.41 0.99
CA MET A 139 14.10 6.09 1.99
C MET A 139 15.02 7.10 1.33
N THR A 140 15.48 8.07 2.09
CA THR A 140 16.50 9.04 1.68
C THR A 140 17.48 9.24 2.82
N ASP A 141 18.78 9.09 2.55
CA ASP A 141 19.81 9.29 3.55
C ASP A 141 19.91 10.77 3.99
N ARG A 142 20.76 11.02 5.00
CA ARG A 142 20.98 12.38 5.53
C ARG A 142 21.44 13.41 4.49
N TRP A 143 22.08 12.95 3.42
CA TRP A 143 22.67 13.79 2.37
C TRP A 143 21.75 13.96 1.15
N GLY A 144 20.61 13.28 1.14
CA GLY A 144 19.64 13.37 0.05
C GLY A 144 19.73 12.23 -0.97
N THR A 145 20.52 11.19 -0.73
CA THR A 145 20.62 10.02 -1.60
C THR A 145 19.42 9.10 -1.39
N PRO A 146 18.56 8.88 -2.40
CA PRO A 146 17.44 7.96 -2.27
C PRO A 146 17.89 6.50 -2.31
N TYR A 147 17.23 5.65 -1.55
CA TYR A 147 17.41 4.19 -1.57
C TYR A 147 16.09 3.49 -1.21
N VAL A 148 16.03 2.17 -1.38
CA VAL A 148 14.86 1.36 -1.01
C VAL A 148 15.27 0.34 0.04
N GLU A 149 14.43 0.19 1.05
CA GLU A 149 14.63 -0.75 2.15
C GLU A 149 13.43 -1.70 2.23
N ALA A 150 13.70 -3.01 2.29
CA ALA A 150 12.67 -4.02 2.46
C ALA A 150 12.47 -4.29 3.95
N HIS A 151 11.23 -4.15 4.41
CA HIS A 151 10.86 -4.46 5.79
C HIS A 151 9.83 -5.58 5.80
N GLU A 152 10.11 -6.68 6.48
CA GLU A 152 9.13 -7.75 6.66
C GLU A 152 7.84 -7.20 7.32
N VAL A 153 6.68 -7.62 6.83
CA VAL A 153 5.38 -7.28 7.43
C VAL A 153 5.19 -8.13 8.69
N THR A 154 5.86 -7.72 9.77
CA THR A 154 5.81 -8.41 11.07
C THR A 154 4.41 -8.39 11.65
N GLY A 155 3.92 -9.55 12.10
CA GLY A 155 2.56 -9.69 12.65
C GLY A 155 1.50 -10.06 11.62
N TYR A 156 1.90 -10.40 10.39
CA TYR A 156 1.01 -11.00 9.40
C TYR A 156 0.39 -12.31 9.91
N ASP A 157 -0.95 -12.36 9.91
CA ASP A 157 -1.72 -13.59 10.18
C ASP A 157 -2.51 -14.00 8.92
N PRO A 158 -2.24 -15.18 8.32
CA PRO A 158 -2.94 -15.63 7.12
C PRO A 158 -4.44 -15.87 7.34
N ILE A 159 -4.88 -16.18 8.57
CA ILE A 159 -6.31 -16.38 8.88
C ILE A 159 -7.02 -15.03 8.87
N GLU A 160 -6.50 -14.04 9.61
CA GLU A 160 -6.98 -12.66 9.61
C GLU A 160 -7.02 -12.07 8.19
N ALA A 161 -5.91 -12.17 7.46
CA ALA A 161 -5.80 -11.65 6.10
C ALA A 161 -6.79 -12.34 5.14
N GLY A 162 -7.00 -13.67 5.30
CA GLY A 162 -7.98 -14.41 4.53
C GLY A 162 -9.43 -14.01 4.82
N ILE A 163 -9.75 -13.66 6.07
CA ILE A 163 -11.07 -13.12 6.44
C ILE A 163 -11.25 -11.74 5.83
N LEU A 164 -10.25 -10.85 5.97
CA LEU A 164 -10.27 -9.51 5.38
C LEU A 164 -10.48 -9.56 3.86
N LEU A 165 -9.70 -10.39 3.16
CA LEU A 165 -9.85 -10.58 1.71
C LEU A 165 -11.27 -11.01 1.34
N ARG A 166 -11.90 -11.93 2.09
CA ARG A 166 -13.30 -12.32 1.86
C ARG A 166 -14.28 -11.18 2.12
N LYS A 167 -14.09 -10.40 3.20
CA LYS A 167 -14.93 -9.23 3.50
C LYS A 167 -14.86 -8.23 2.33
N CYS A 168 -13.66 -7.93 1.81
CA CYS A 168 -13.46 -7.05 0.65
C CYS A 168 -14.08 -7.61 -0.64
N GLU A 169 -13.95 -8.91 -0.91
CA GLU A 169 -14.57 -9.55 -2.09
C GLU A 169 -16.10 -9.49 -2.06
N ASN A 170 -16.69 -9.70 -0.88
CA ASN A 170 -18.14 -9.60 -0.72
C ASN A 170 -18.63 -8.17 -0.96
N ALA A 171 -17.97 -7.18 -0.36
CA ALA A 171 -18.29 -5.76 -0.58
C ALA A 171 -18.18 -5.37 -2.07
N TYR A 172 -17.14 -5.86 -2.77
CA TYR A 172 -16.99 -5.66 -4.21
C TYR A 172 -18.16 -6.28 -5.01
N ARG A 173 -18.60 -7.51 -4.69
CA ARG A 173 -19.73 -8.17 -5.36
C ARG A 173 -21.05 -7.44 -5.13
N GLU A 174 -21.29 -6.99 -3.91
CA GLU A 174 -22.49 -6.22 -3.54
C GLU A 174 -22.55 -4.90 -4.31
N SER A 175 -21.46 -4.11 -4.30
CA SER A 175 -21.39 -2.86 -5.06
C SER A 175 -21.64 -3.02 -6.57
N LYS A 176 -21.18 -4.12 -7.18
CA LYS A 176 -21.47 -4.44 -8.59
C LYS A 176 -22.94 -4.78 -8.82
N THR A 177 -23.57 -5.45 -7.87
CA THR A 177 -24.99 -5.81 -7.95
C THR A 177 -25.87 -4.57 -7.86
N ASP A 178 -25.58 -3.69 -6.91
CA ASP A 178 -26.28 -2.41 -6.75
C ASP A 178 -26.10 -1.50 -7.96
N TYR A 179 -24.87 -1.40 -8.50
CA TYR A 179 -24.61 -0.65 -9.72
C TYR A 179 -25.45 -1.16 -10.89
N ARG A 180 -25.54 -2.48 -11.09
CA ARG A 180 -26.37 -3.08 -12.15
C ARG A 180 -27.86 -2.84 -11.93
N ALA A 181 -28.34 -2.96 -10.70
CA ALA A 181 -29.74 -2.70 -10.36
C ALA A 181 -30.12 -1.23 -10.60
N ASN A 182 -29.23 -0.28 -10.30
CA ASN A 182 -29.46 1.14 -10.53
C ASN A 182 -29.30 1.54 -12.00
N ALA A 183 -28.40 0.91 -12.76
CA ALA A 183 -28.25 1.13 -14.20
C ALA A 183 -29.50 0.70 -14.99
N ILE A 184 -30.18 -0.36 -14.57
CA ILE A 184 -31.45 -0.83 -15.20
C ILE A 184 -32.62 0.13 -14.93
N LYS A 185 -32.59 0.89 -13.82
CA LYS A 185 -33.64 1.89 -13.50
C LYS A 185 -33.50 3.21 -14.27
N LEU A 186 -32.39 3.41 -14.97
CA LEU A 186 -32.08 4.64 -15.72
C LEU A 186 -32.25 4.49 -17.23
N VAL A 187 -32.82 3.37 -17.70
CA VAL A 187 -33.13 3.08 -19.12
C VAL A 187 -34.63 2.97 -19.31
#